data_AF-A0A932PZH5-F1
#
_entry.id   AF-A0A932PZH5-F1
#
_cell.length_a   1.000
_cell.length_b   1.000
_cell.length_c   1.000
_cell.angle_alpha   90.00
_cell.angle_beta   90.00
_cell.angle_gamma   90.00
#
_symmetry.space_group_name_H-M   'P 1'
#
loop_
_entity.id
_entity.type
_entity.pdbx_description
1 polymer ?
#
loop_
_entity_poly.entity_id
_entity_poly.type
_entity_poly.pdbx_seq_one_letter_code
_entity_poly.pdbx_strand_id
1 'polypeptide(L)'
;AKYFPTNHRVMRTGDLMLLDPTGLVELAARENTRALFCGDLDRTLEENLRARLGERAVIGSPAPNARRAALIAELAWARAERADFDDVRALAPIYLSQKI
;
A
#
# COMPACT_ATOMS: atom_id res chain seq x y z
N ALA A 1 -1.76 -4.71 -0.05
CA ALA A 1 -1.78 -4.82 -1.52
C ALA A 1 -0.46 -4.34 -2.09
N LYS A 2 -0.03 -4.91 -3.22
CA LYS A 2 1.19 -4.50 -3.94
C LYS A 2 0.84 -3.48 -5.02
N TYR A 3 1.62 -2.41 -5.09
CA TYR A 3 1.45 -1.33 -6.07
C TYR A 3 2.75 -1.10 -6.83
N PHE A 4 2.64 -0.83 -8.14
CA PHE A 4 3.78 -0.44 -8.96
C PHE A 4 3.51 0.89 -9.66
N PRO A 5 4.52 1.79 -9.74
CA PRO A 5 4.43 2.96 -10.58
C PRO A 5 4.53 2.55 -12.07
N THR A 6 3.56 2.98 -12.88
CA THR A 6 3.54 2.80 -14.33
C THR A 6 3.16 4.13 -14.97
N ASN A 7 4.00 4.72 -15.81
CA ASN A 7 3.74 5.96 -16.60
C ASN A 7 2.70 6.91 -15.97
N HIS A 8 3.12 7.67 -14.95
CA HIS A 8 2.30 8.64 -14.21
C HIS A 8 1.11 8.08 -13.40
N ARG A 9 0.97 6.76 -13.27
CA ARG A 9 -0.04 6.10 -12.41
C ARG A 9 0.64 5.18 -11.41
N VAL A 10 -0.05 4.92 -10.30
CA VAL A 10 0.27 3.84 -9.36
C VAL A 10 -0.87 2.84 -9.45
N MET A 11 -0.57 1.62 -9.91
CA MET A 11 -1.58 0.58 -10.11
C MET A 11 -1.41 -0.56 -9.12
N ARG A 12 -2.53 -1.09 -8.61
CA ARG A 12 -2.53 -2.33 -7.84
C ARG A 12 -2.20 -3.48 -8.80
N THR A 13 -1.17 -4.25 -8.49
CA THR A 13 -0.67 -5.34 -9.36
C THR A 13 -0.90 -6.74 -8.80
N GLY A 14 -1.49 -6.84 -7.60
CA GLY A 14 -1.81 -8.12 -6.98
C GLY A 14 -3.00 -8.00 -6.05
N ASP A 15 -3.36 -9.14 -5.46
CA ASP A 15 -4.52 -9.24 -4.59
C ASP A 15 -4.35 -8.43 -3.30
N LEU A 16 -5.50 -8.08 -2.72
CA LEU A 16 -5.56 -7.60 -1.36
C LEU A 16 -5.36 -8.80 -0.43
N MET A 17 -4.30 -8.73 0.38
CA MET A 17 -3.91 -9.80 1.29
C MET A 17 -4.05 -9.30 2.73
N LEU A 18 -4.57 -10.17 3.58
CA LEU A 18 -4.53 -10.00 5.03
C LEU A 18 -3.36 -10.83 5.56
N LEU A 19 -2.35 -10.15 6.09
CA LEU A 19 -1.13 -10.76 6.60
C LEU A 19 -0.89 -10.23 8.00
N ASP A 20 -0.28 -11.06 8.84
CA ASP A 20 0.35 -10.59 10.06
C ASP A 20 1.71 -9.93 9.75
N PRO A 21 2.36 -9.28 10.74
CA PRO A 21 3.65 -8.63 10.54
C PRO A 21 4.73 -9.56 9.98
N THR A 22 4.79 -10.81 10.46
CA THR A 22 5.78 -11.81 10.02
C THR A 22 5.59 -12.16 8.55
N GLY A 23 4.36 -12.48 8.15
CA GLY A 23 4.02 -12.83 6.78
C GLY A 23 4.28 -11.69 5.79
N LEU A 24 4.11 -10.43 6.21
CA LEU A 24 4.50 -9.27 5.40
C LEU A 24 6.01 -9.22 5.16
N VAL A 25 6.81 -9.42 6.21
CA VAL A 25 8.29 -9.42 6.11
C VAL A 25 8.78 -10.55 5.22
N GLU A 26 8.22 -11.75 5.35
CA GLU A 26 8.56 -12.91 4.51
C GLU A 26 8.19 -12.70 3.04
N LEU A 27 6.98 -12.18 2.77
CA LEU A 27 6.54 -11.82 1.42
C LEU A 27 7.52 -10.82 0.79
N ALA A 28 7.85 -9.75 1.52
CA ALA A 28 8.73 -8.70 1.04
C ALA A 28 10.16 -9.21 0.80
N ALA A 29 10.65 -10.13 1.63
CA ALA A 29 11.93 -10.80 1.44
C ALA A 29 11.93 -11.66 0.17
N ARG A 30 10.86 -12.43 -0.06
CA ARG A 30 10.69 -13.30 -1.24
C ARG A 30 10.63 -12.52 -2.56
N GLU A 31 9.92 -11.39 -2.58
CA GLU A 31 9.82 -10.53 -3.78
C GLU A 31 11.18 -9.94 -4.19
N ASN A 32 12.12 -9.83 -3.26
CA ASN A 32 13.50 -9.41 -3.49
C ASN A 32 13.67 -8.05 -4.22
N THR A 33 12.66 -7.17 -4.15
CA THR A 33 12.69 -5.82 -4.73
C THR A 33 12.82 -4.75 -3.66
N ARG A 34 13.31 -3.56 -4.04
CA ARG A 34 13.23 -2.35 -3.20
C ARG A 34 11.77 -1.89 -3.15
N ALA A 35 11.25 -1.63 -1.96
CA ALA A 35 9.85 -1.28 -1.76
C ALA A 35 9.70 -0.12 -0.77
N LEU A 36 8.71 0.73 -1.05
CA LEU A 36 8.21 1.74 -0.14
C LEU A 36 7.08 1.13 0.71
N PHE A 37 7.26 1.12 2.02
CA PHE A 37 6.28 0.68 3.00
C PHE A 37 5.60 1.90 3.60
N CYS A 38 4.27 1.99 3.44
CA CYS A 38 3.46 3.09 3.95
C CYS A 38 2.23 2.55 4.68
N GLY A 39 1.60 3.41 5.48
CA GLY A 39 0.44 3.11 6.32
C GLY A 39 0.82 3.06 7.80
N ASP A 40 -0.03 2.41 8.60
CA ASP A 40 0.14 2.29 10.05
C ASP A 40 1.18 1.22 10.40
N LEU A 41 2.46 1.48 10.09
CA LEU A 41 3.59 0.65 10.50
C LEU A 41 3.98 1.03 11.93
N ASP A 42 4.04 0.05 12.83
CA ASP A 42 4.65 0.26 14.15
C ASP A 42 6.17 0.13 14.09
N ARG A 43 6.84 0.59 15.16
CA ARG A 43 8.31 0.56 15.25
C ARG A 43 8.88 -0.85 15.10
N THR A 44 8.24 -1.84 15.69
CA THR A 44 8.70 -3.23 15.67
C THR A 44 8.69 -3.78 14.23
N LEU A 45 7.63 -3.53 13.48
CA LEU A 45 7.53 -3.93 12.09
C LEU A 45 8.53 -3.19 11.20
N GLU A 46 8.74 -1.89 11.42
CA GLU A 46 9.77 -1.13 10.71
C GLU A 46 11.18 -1.71 10.94
N GLU A 47 11.53 -2.01 12.19
CA GLU A 47 12.81 -2.62 12.55
C GLU A 47 12.98 -4.00 11.91
N ASN A 48 11.96 -4.85 11.94
CA ASN A 48 11.97 -6.16 11.30
C ASN A 48 12.14 -6.07 9.78
N LEU A 49 11.45 -5.13 9.13
CA LEU A 49 11.60 -4.88 7.69
C LEU A 49 13.03 -4.43 7.35
N ARG A 50 13.60 -3.50 8.12
CA ARG A 50 14.98 -3.03 7.92
C ARG A 50 16.01 -4.13 8.17
N ALA A 51 15.85 -4.91 9.23
CA ALA A 51 16.75 -6.02 9.55
C ALA A 51 16.73 -7.09 8.45
N ARG A 52 15.55 -7.39 7.88
CA ARG A 52 15.42 -8.47 6.89
C ARG A 52 15.73 -8.04 5.46
N LEU A 53 15.44 -6.79 5.08
CA LEU A 53 15.58 -6.31 3.70
C LEU A 53 16.74 -5.32 3.50
N GLY A 54 17.29 -4.74 4.56
CA GLY A 54 18.33 -3.72 4.50
C GLY A 54 17.86 -2.46 3.77
N GLU A 55 18.69 -1.92 2.87
CA GLU A 55 18.39 -0.72 2.08
C GLU A 55 17.20 -0.87 1.12
N ARG A 56 16.74 -2.10 0.89
CA ARG A 56 15.53 -2.37 0.09
C ARG A 56 14.25 -1.99 0.83
N ALA A 57 14.29 -1.87 2.17
CA ALA A 57 13.16 -1.38 2.96
C ALA A 57 13.17 0.15 3.09
N VAL A 58 12.37 0.81 2.26
CA VAL A 58 12.13 2.25 2.36
C VAL A 58 10.88 2.46 3.20
N ILE A 59 11.02 3.10 4.36
CA ILE A 59 9.88 3.42 5.21
C ILE A 59 9.36 4.81 4.82
N GLY A 60 8.06 4.91 4.55
CA GLY A 60 7.39 6.16 4.23
C GLY A 60 7.46 7.15 5.38
N SER A 61 7.51 8.45 5.06
CA SER A 61 7.48 9.49 6.10
C SER A 61 6.13 9.50 6.83
N PRO A 62 6.03 10.10 8.02
CA PRO A 62 4.78 10.10 8.80
C PRO A 62 3.60 10.76 8.07
N ALA A 63 3.87 11.75 7.22
CA ALA A 63 2.83 12.53 6.53
C ALA A 63 1.96 11.70 5.55
N PRO A 64 2.51 10.85 4.65
CA PRO A 64 1.73 9.94 3.82
C PRO A 64 1.13 8.75 4.59
N ASN A 65 1.63 8.44 5.79
CA ASN A 65 1.10 7.36 6.61
C ASN A 65 -0.18 7.76 7.37
N ALA A 66 -0.45 9.06 7.54
CA ALA A 66 -1.66 9.55 8.18
C ALA A 66 -2.90 9.37 7.27
N ARG A 67 -3.97 8.77 7.82
CA ARG A 67 -5.28 8.61 7.16
C ARG A 67 -5.99 9.96 7.02
N ARG A 68 -5.67 10.72 5.97
CA ARG A 68 -6.19 12.09 5.74
C ARG A 68 -7.11 12.16 4.53
N ALA A 69 -8.30 12.73 4.70
CA ALA A 69 -9.24 12.98 3.62
C ALA A 69 -8.62 13.83 2.48
N ALA A 70 -7.77 14.79 2.83
CA ALA A 70 -7.05 15.62 1.85
C ALA A 70 -6.19 14.78 0.88
N LEU A 71 -5.49 13.75 1.37
CA LEU A 71 -4.68 12.87 0.52
C LEU A 71 -5.57 12.08 -0.46
N ILE A 72 -6.74 11.62 -0.01
CA ILE A 72 -7.71 10.94 -0.88
C ILE A 72 -8.26 11.92 -1.92
N ALA A 73 -8.53 13.18 -1.55
CA ALA A 73 -8.99 14.20 -2.48
C ALA A 73 -7.94 14.53 -3.55
N GLU A 74 -6.65 14.62 -3.20
CA GLU A 74 -5.56 14.80 -4.17
C GLU A 74 -5.48 13.63 -5.16
N LEU A 75 -5.56 12.38 -4.68
CA LEU A 75 -5.59 11.19 -5.54
C LEU A 75 -6.82 11.18 -6.45
N ALA A 76 -7.99 11.57 -5.93
CA ALA A 76 -9.24 11.66 -6.69
C ALA A 76 -9.19 12.77 -7.74
N TRP A 77 -8.61 13.93 -7.42
CA TRP A 77 -8.43 15.03 -8.36
C TRP A 77 -7.60 14.61 -9.58
N ALA A 78 -6.47 13.95 -9.35
CA ALA A 78 -5.62 13.44 -10.43
C ALA A 78 -6.33 12.40 -11.33
N ARG A 79 -7.29 11.64 -10.79
CA ARG A 79 -8.15 10.74 -11.59
C ARG A 79 -9.20 11.53 -12.37
N ALA A 80 -9.86 12.50 -11.74
CA ALA A 80 -10.88 13.34 -12.35
C ALA A 80 -10.36 14.15 -13.55
N GLU A 81 -9.16 14.72 -13.46
CA GLU A 81 -8.49 15.42 -14.58
C GLU A 81 -8.29 14.53 -15.82
N ARG A 82 -8.32 13.19 -15.64
CA ARG A 82 -8.17 12.19 -16.70
C ARG A 82 -9.49 11.52 -17.09
N ALA A 83 -10.62 12.03 -16.59
CA ALA A 83 -11.94 11.43 -16.74
C ALA A 83 -12.02 9.95 -16.27
N ASP A 84 -11.19 9.56 -15.30
CA ASP A 84 -11.16 8.22 -14.70
C ASP A 84 -12.14 8.15 -13.52
N PHE A 85 -13.41 7.85 -13.83
CA PHE A 85 -14.49 7.75 -12.87
C PHE A 85 -15.01 6.31 -12.75
N ASP A 86 -15.35 5.91 -11.52
CA ASP A 86 -15.96 4.62 -11.23
C ASP A 86 -17.49 4.70 -11.43
N ASP A 87 -18.13 3.59 -11.82
CA ASP A 87 -19.60 3.48 -11.80
C ASP A 87 -20.09 3.47 -10.34
N VAL A 88 -20.88 4.48 -9.96
CA VAL A 88 -21.43 4.63 -8.61
C VAL A 88 -22.19 3.39 -8.15
N ARG A 89 -22.87 2.69 -9.07
CA ARG A 89 -23.64 1.46 -8.74
C ARG A 89 -22.75 0.25 -8.47
N ALA A 90 -21.52 0.27 -8.97
CA ALA A 90 -20.54 -0.79 -8.78
C ALA A 90 -19.67 -0.59 -7.53
N LEU A 91 -19.76 0.58 -6.88
CA LEU A 91 -18.98 0.87 -5.68
C LEU A 91 -19.48 0.03 -4.50
N ALA A 92 -18.57 -0.75 -3.93
CA ALA A 92 -18.79 -1.52 -2.73
C ALA A 92 -17.57 -1.41 -1.80
N PRO A 93 -17.76 -1.48 -0.47
CA PRO A 93 -16.64 -1.60 0.45
C PRO A 93 -15.83 -2.86 0.17
N ILE A 94 -14.51 -2.77 0.28
CA ILE A 94 -13.62 -3.92 0.17
C ILE A 94 -13.25 -4.37 1.58
N TYR A 95 -13.85 -5.47 2.04
CA TYR A 95 -13.52 -6.11 3.31
C TYR A 95 -12.62 -7.32 3.08
N LEU A 96 -11.56 -7.43 3.87
CA LEU A 96 -10.74 -8.64 3.97
C LEU A 96 -11.12 -9.35 5.25
N SER A 97 -11.62 -10.58 5.14
CA SER A 97 -11.91 -11.43 6.29
C SER A 97 -10.81 -12.47 6.48
N GLN A 98 -10.48 -12.77 7.73
CA GLN A 98 -9.85 -14.05 8.06
C GLN A 98 -10.93 -15.11 7.87
N LYS A 99 -10.62 -16.19 7.14
CA LYS A 99 -11.42 -17.41 7.28
C LYS A 99 -11.25 -17.88 8.72
N ILE A 100 -12.36 -17.86 9.46
CA ILE A 100 -12.47 -18.41 10.81
C ILE A 100 -12.31 -19.93 10.72
#